data_AF-A0A5B7I4P2-F1
#
_entry.id   AF-A0A5B7I4P2-F1
#
_cell.length_a   1.000
_cell.length_b   1.000
_cell.length_c   1.000
_cell.angle_alpha   90.00
_cell.angle_beta   90.00
_cell.angle_gamma   90.00
#
_symmetry.space_group_name_H-M   'P 1'
#
loop_
_entity.id
_entity.type
_entity.pdbx_description
1 polymer ?
#
loop_
_entity_poly.entity_id
_entity_poly.type
_entity_poly.pdbx_seq_one_letter_code
_entity_poly.pdbx_strand_id
1 'polypeptide(L)'
;MFHVRRRAVPTVATYVAALADPLSLEFNITIRGRVLDLLKKGHFHQRPPVKRPRIFWSLSKSLRKALFLVAMVSGLRGSQLHALIRHPSWLVFSRDGRRVSLAPFPKFLAKNEREGHSLAPIVLQAWMEGLHHHPFCPVESLRRYVGSTSDPQHTRLFIWPDTHKPLSRIHISKVLCGVTEEADPGHAPKGHEVRAMSATMAFLRHFSLD
;
A
#
# COMPACT_ATOMS: atom_id res chain seq x y z
N MET A 1 -15.49 3.62 27.32
CA MET A 1 -14.47 2.57 27.15
C MET A 1 -13.23 3.24 26.54
N PHE A 2 -12.21 3.55 27.34
CA PHE A 2 -11.06 4.36 26.88
C PHE A 2 -10.08 3.51 26.07
N HIS A 3 -9.81 3.91 24.83
CA HIS A 3 -8.73 3.33 24.03
C HIS A 3 -7.37 3.75 24.62
N VAL A 4 -6.70 2.82 25.30
CA VAL A 4 -5.31 2.99 25.70
C VAL A 4 -4.47 2.99 24.43
N ARG A 5 -4.05 4.18 23.98
CA ARG A 5 -3.03 4.31 22.93
C ARG A 5 -1.77 3.55 23.39
N ARG A 6 -1.44 2.44 22.73
CA ARG A 6 -0.15 1.75 22.92
C ARG A 6 0.96 2.73 22.56
N ARG A 7 1.56 3.36 23.56
CA ARG A 7 2.76 4.20 23.38
C ARG A 7 3.91 3.33 22.91
N ALA A 8 4.74 3.86 22.02
CA ALA A 8 5.97 3.20 21.62
C ALA A 8 6.78 2.83 22.87
N VAL A 9 7.34 1.62 22.89
CA VAL A 9 8.12 1.13 24.03
C VAL A 9 9.32 2.07 24.21
N PRO A 10 9.50 2.67 25.41
CA PRO A 10 10.57 3.63 25.63
C PRO A 10 11.94 2.99 25.40
N THR A 11 12.85 3.72 24.76
CA THR A 11 14.21 3.23 24.51
C THR A 11 15.12 3.54 25.68
N VAL A 12 16.27 2.88 25.79
CA VAL A 12 17.33 3.23 26.77
C VAL A 12 17.68 4.71 26.67
N ALA A 13 17.73 5.28 25.46
CA ALA A 13 17.98 6.71 25.28
C ALA A 13 16.88 7.59 25.89
N THR A 14 15.62 7.15 25.82
CA THR A 14 14.47 7.84 26.42
C THR A 14 14.56 7.85 27.95
N TYR A 15 14.91 6.72 28.56
CA TYR A 15 15.11 6.64 30.02
C TYR A 15 16.30 7.48 30.48
N VAL A 16 17.39 7.48 29.72
CA VAL A 16 18.59 8.26 30.06
C VAL A 16 18.32 9.75 29.98
N ALA A 17 17.63 10.22 28.94
CA ALA A 17 17.24 11.62 28.82
C ALA A 17 16.29 12.06 29.95
N ALA A 18 15.44 11.17 30.45
CA ALA A 18 14.50 11.48 31.53
C ALA A 18 15.15 11.46 32.93
N LEU A 19 16.23 10.70 33.11
CA LEU A 19 16.84 10.45 34.43
C LEU A 19 18.21 11.11 34.61
N ALA A 20 18.88 11.56 33.55
CA ALA A 20 20.21 12.16 33.64
C ALA A 20 20.23 13.43 34.52
N ASP A 21 19.29 14.35 34.29
CA ASP A 21 19.25 15.62 35.03
C ASP A 21 18.85 15.42 36.51
N PRO A 22 17.79 14.66 36.85
CA PRO A 22 17.46 14.39 38.26
C PRO A 22 18.57 13.69 39.04
N LEU A 23 19.25 12.71 38.42
CA LEU A 23 20.32 11.96 39.09
C LEU A 23 21.59 12.78 39.30
N SER A 24 21.89 13.70 38.39
CA SER A 24 23.05 14.57 38.52
C SER A 24 22.82 15.72 39.51
N LEU A 25 21.65 16.36 39.48
CA LEU A 25 21.35 17.53 40.29
C LEU A 25 21.06 17.19 41.76
N GLU A 26 20.27 16.14 42.03
CA GLU A 26 19.84 15.80 43.40
C GLU A 26 20.74 14.77 44.08
N PHE A 27 21.34 13.86 43.31
CA PHE A 27 22.08 12.71 43.86
C PHE A 27 23.57 12.73 43.55
N ASN A 28 24.06 13.70 42.76
CA ASN A 28 25.44 13.79 42.30
C ASN A 28 25.94 12.50 41.60
N ILE A 29 25.02 11.76 40.96
CA ILE A 29 25.33 10.52 40.23
C ILE A 29 25.49 10.84 38.75
N THR A 30 26.70 10.66 38.22
CA THR A 30 26.97 10.81 36.78
C THR A 30 26.94 9.45 36.08
N ILE A 31 26.02 9.28 35.12
CA ILE A 31 25.96 8.06 34.32
C ILE A 31 27.10 8.07 33.29
N ARG A 32 28.11 7.23 33.49
CA ARG A 32 29.27 7.13 32.58
C ARG A 32 28.87 6.55 31.22
N GLY A 33 29.46 7.08 30.14
CA GLY A 33 29.19 6.64 28.76
C GLY A 33 29.37 5.13 28.54
N ARG A 34 30.38 4.51 29.16
CA ARG A 34 30.59 3.05 29.07
C ARG A 34 29.43 2.23 29.62
N VAL A 35 28.79 2.68 30.70
CA VAL A 35 27.63 2.00 31.29
C VAL A 35 26.43 2.14 30.37
N LEU A 36 26.23 3.32 29.77
CA LEU A 36 25.19 3.54 28.76
C LEU A 36 25.37 2.62 27.54
N ASP A 37 26.61 2.44 27.08
CA ASP A 37 26.88 1.58 25.93
C ASP A 37 26.62 0.10 26.25
N LEU A 38 26.97 -0.35 27.46
CA LEU A 38 26.64 -1.69 27.93
C LEU A 38 25.13 -1.90 28.07
N LEU A 39 24.40 -0.91 28.59
CA LEU A 39 22.93 -0.96 28.71
C LEU A 39 22.26 -0.96 27.33
N LYS A 40 22.72 -0.13 26.39
CA LYS A 40 22.24 -0.13 25.00
C LYS A 40 22.48 -1.48 24.33
N LYS A 41 23.67 -2.07 24.49
CA LYS A 41 24.00 -3.40 23.96
C LYS A 41 23.15 -4.49 24.61
N GLY A 42 23.03 -4.49 25.93
CA GLY A 42 22.20 -5.45 26.66
C GLY A 42 20.73 -5.38 26.24
N HIS A 43 20.17 -4.17 26.15
CA HIS A 43 18.80 -3.97 25.68
C HIS A 43 18.63 -4.38 24.22
N PHE A 44 19.63 -4.16 23.36
CA PHE A 44 19.63 -4.65 21.98
C PHE A 44 19.63 -6.19 21.93
N HIS A 45 20.38 -6.87 22.79
CA HIS A 45 20.37 -8.34 22.85
C HIS A 45 19.06 -8.90 23.39
N GLN A 46 18.46 -8.25 24.40
CA GLN A 46 17.17 -8.65 24.96
C GLN A 46 16.00 -8.36 24.02
N ARG A 47 16.10 -7.29 23.23
CA ARG A 47 15.08 -6.83 22.29
C ARG A 47 15.73 -6.35 21.00
N PRO A 48 16.18 -7.28 20.14
CA PRO A 48 16.76 -6.90 18.86
C PRO A 48 15.70 -6.12 18.06
N PRO A 49 16.05 -4.98 17.45
CA PRO A 49 15.13 -4.27 16.59
C PRO A 49 14.66 -5.22 15.50
N VAL A 50 13.34 -5.36 15.37
CA VAL A 50 12.74 -6.18 14.32
C VAL A 50 13.34 -5.72 12.99
N LYS A 51 14.10 -6.60 12.33
CA LYS A 51 14.67 -6.31 11.02
C LYS A 51 13.51 -5.95 10.11
N ARG A 52 13.38 -4.67 9.75
CA ARG A 52 12.42 -4.26 8.72
C ARG A 52 12.79 -5.05 7.47
N PRO A 53 11.87 -5.83 6.88
CA PRO A 53 12.21 -6.65 5.74
C PRO A 53 12.78 -5.75 4.65
N ARG A 54 14.02 -6.02 4.22
CA ARG A 54 14.58 -5.39 3.03
C ARG A 54 13.64 -5.75 1.88
N ILE A 55 12.97 -4.75 1.30
CA ILE A 55 12.05 -4.97 0.19
C ILE A 55 12.88 -5.28 -1.06
N PHE A 56 13.23 -6.55 -1.25
CA PHE A 56 13.62 -7.06 -2.56
C PHE A 56 12.39 -7.03 -3.45
N TRP A 57 12.39 -6.16 -4.46
CA TRP A 57 11.31 -6.07 -5.45
C TRP A 57 11.37 -7.28 -6.39
N SER A 58 10.69 -8.37 -6.05
CA SER A 58 10.34 -9.37 -7.06
C SER A 58 9.23 -8.80 -7.95
N LEU A 59 9.23 -9.17 -9.23
CA LEU A 59 8.19 -8.73 -10.19
C LEU A 59 6.79 -9.11 -9.69
N SER A 60 6.66 -10.21 -8.95
CA SER A 60 5.46 -10.63 -8.21
C SER A 60 5.05 -9.66 -7.10
N LYS A 61 5.99 -9.07 -6.36
CA LYS A 61 5.68 -8.02 -5.37
C LYS A 61 5.21 -6.73 -6.06
N SER A 62 5.79 -6.37 -7.20
CA SER A 62 5.35 -5.22 -8.00
C SER A 62 3.91 -5.40 -8.49
N LEU A 63 3.55 -6.61 -8.97
CA LEU A 63 2.16 -6.97 -9.30
C LEU A 63 1.24 -6.81 -8.10
N ARG A 64 1.55 -7.45 -6.98
CA ARG A 64 0.70 -7.43 -5.76
C ARG A 64 0.45 -6.00 -5.29
N LYS A 65 1.51 -5.20 -5.22
CA LYS A 65 1.44 -3.80 -4.78
C LYS A 65 0.62 -2.94 -5.75
N ALA A 66 0.90 -3.00 -7.05
CA ALA A 66 0.18 -2.21 -8.04
C ALA A 66 -1.31 -2.60 -8.07
N LEU A 67 -1.62 -3.90 -8.07
CA LEU A 67 -2.99 -4.40 -8.07
C LEU A 67 -3.75 -3.97 -6.82
N PHE A 68 -3.16 -4.13 -5.63
CA PHE A 68 -3.78 -3.74 -4.37
C PHE A 68 -4.03 -2.23 -4.29
N LEU A 69 -3.04 -1.39 -4.63
CA LEU A 69 -3.20 0.06 -4.56
C LEU A 69 -4.20 0.59 -5.60
N VAL A 70 -4.21 0.03 -6.82
CA VAL A 70 -5.22 0.38 -7.82
C VAL A 70 -6.61 -0.03 -7.33
N ALA A 71 -6.77 -1.24 -6.79
CA ALA A 71 -8.05 -1.70 -6.24
C ALA A 71 -8.55 -0.82 -5.09
N MET A 72 -7.66 -0.44 -4.17
CA MET A 72 -7.95 0.41 -3.01
C MET A 72 -8.33 1.85 -3.39
N VAL A 73 -7.65 2.44 -4.37
CA VAL A 73 -7.92 3.85 -4.74
C VAL A 73 -9.09 3.97 -5.71
N SER A 74 -9.30 2.98 -6.57
CA SER A 74 -10.40 2.98 -7.55
C SER A 74 -11.72 2.44 -7.01
N GLY A 75 -11.69 1.64 -5.94
CA GLY A 75 -12.87 0.93 -5.42
C GLY A 75 -13.47 -0.08 -6.42
N LEU A 76 -12.74 -0.46 -7.46
CA LEU A 76 -13.23 -1.35 -8.51
C LEU A 76 -13.50 -2.77 -8.00
N ARG A 77 -14.53 -3.42 -8.56
CA ARG A 77 -14.75 -4.86 -8.35
C ARG A 77 -13.66 -5.67 -9.08
N GLY A 78 -13.40 -6.90 -8.64
CA GLY A 78 -12.46 -7.81 -9.31
C GLY A 78 -12.74 -8.02 -10.80
N SER A 79 -14.02 -8.00 -11.21
CA SER A 79 -14.40 -8.07 -12.64
C SER A 79 -14.01 -6.83 -13.43
N GLN A 80 -14.06 -5.64 -12.82
CA GLN A 80 -13.68 -4.37 -13.44
C GLN A 80 -12.16 -4.25 -13.50
N LEU A 81 -11.45 -4.65 -12.45
CA LEU A 81 -9.99 -4.75 -12.44
C LEU A 81 -9.48 -5.68 -13.55
N HIS A 82 -10.14 -6.82 -13.74
CA HIS A 82 -9.86 -7.76 -14.84
C HIS A 82 -10.12 -7.14 -16.22
N ALA A 83 -11.06 -6.20 -16.33
CA ALA A 83 -11.43 -5.59 -17.59
C ALA A 83 -10.48 -4.48 -18.04
N LEU A 84 -9.64 -3.96 -17.15
CA LEU A 84 -8.65 -2.92 -17.47
C LEU A 84 -7.64 -3.39 -18.51
N ILE A 85 -7.23 -2.47 -19.38
CA ILE A 85 -6.34 -2.75 -20.52
C ILE A 85 -5.16 -1.78 -20.58
N ARG A 86 -4.05 -2.24 -21.18
CA ARG A 86 -2.76 -1.50 -21.24
C ARG A 86 -2.63 -0.56 -22.44
N HIS A 87 -3.52 -0.67 -23.40
CA HIS A 87 -3.36 0.04 -24.65
C HIS A 87 -3.38 1.56 -24.42
N PRO A 88 -2.53 2.36 -25.11
CA PRO A 88 -2.35 3.79 -24.85
C PRO A 88 -3.64 4.62 -24.82
N SER A 89 -4.68 4.22 -25.57
CA SER A 89 -5.99 4.90 -25.54
C SER A 89 -6.80 4.68 -24.26
N TRP A 90 -6.43 3.72 -23.42
CA TRP A 90 -7.19 3.31 -22.23
C TRP A 90 -6.36 3.27 -20.93
N LEU A 91 -5.03 3.33 -21.05
CA LEU A 91 -4.08 3.53 -19.95
C LEU A 91 -3.23 4.77 -20.28
N VAL A 92 -3.62 5.91 -19.72
CA VAL A 92 -2.95 7.20 -20.01
C VAL A 92 -2.32 7.75 -18.74
N PHE A 93 -1.00 7.75 -18.68
CA PHE A 93 -0.27 8.49 -17.65
C PHE A 93 -0.17 9.96 -18.04
N SER A 94 -0.48 10.86 -17.11
CA SER A 94 -0.27 12.29 -17.29
C SER A 94 1.23 12.60 -17.40
N ARG A 95 1.59 13.63 -18.19
CA ARG A 95 2.99 14.04 -18.44
C ARG A 95 3.73 14.44 -17.17
N ASP A 96 3.01 15.07 -16.24
CA ASP A 96 3.52 15.44 -14.91
C ASP A 96 3.71 14.25 -13.95
N GLY A 97 3.27 13.07 -14.37
CA GLY A 97 3.31 11.84 -13.61
C GLY A 97 2.41 11.82 -12.37
N ARG A 98 1.50 12.79 -12.22
CA ARG A 98 0.62 12.95 -11.05
C ARG A 98 -0.71 12.23 -11.19
N ARG A 99 -1.08 11.83 -12.40
CA ARG A 99 -2.37 11.18 -12.67
C ARG A 99 -2.21 10.01 -13.63
N VAL A 100 -3.10 9.04 -13.51
CA VAL A 100 -3.29 8.00 -14.52
C VAL A 100 -4.79 7.81 -14.76
N SER A 101 -5.18 7.78 -16.03
CA SER A 101 -6.53 7.44 -16.47
C SER A 101 -6.58 5.97 -16.87
N LEU A 102 -7.56 5.25 -16.34
CA LEU A 102 -7.79 3.82 -16.54
C LEU A 102 -9.19 3.59 -17.07
N ALA A 103 -9.31 2.93 -18.21
CA ALA A 103 -10.58 2.53 -18.76
C ALA A 103 -10.63 1.00 -18.96
N PRO A 104 -11.79 0.37 -18.68
CA PRO A 104 -12.00 -1.02 -19.05
C PRO A 104 -12.07 -1.17 -20.57
N PHE A 105 -11.93 -2.40 -21.04
CA PHE A 105 -12.14 -2.74 -22.45
C PHE A 105 -13.53 -2.27 -22.93
N PRO A 106 -13.68 -1.65 -24.12
CA PRO A 106 -14.96 -1.06 -24.56
C PRO A 106 -16.16 -2.01 -24.59
N LYS A 107 -15.95 -3.31 -24.85
CA LYS A 107 -17.04 -4.31 -24.84
C LYS A 107 -17.33 -4.89 -23.45
N PHE A 108 -16.65 -4.42 -22.40
CA PHE A 108 -16.94 -4.85 -21.04
C PHE A 108 -18.10 -4.02 -20.50
N LEU A 109 -19.16 -4.70 -20.06
CA LEU A 109 -20.27 -4.12 -19.31
C LEU A 109 -20.19 -4.60 -17.86
N ALA A 110 -20.11 -3.66 -16.93
CA ALA A 110 -20.23 -3.95 -15.52
C ALA A 110 -21.68 -4.38 -15.19
N LYS A 111 -21.86 -5.12 -14.09
CA LYS A 111 -23.16 -5.69 -13.67
C LYS A 111 -24.32 -4.68 -13.62
N ASN A 112 -24.02 -3.38 -13.46
CA ASN A 112 -25.02 -2.33 -13.29
C ASN A 112 -24.98 -1.31 -14.45
N GLU A 113 -24.24 -1.60 -15.52
CA GLU A 113 -24.18 -0.76 -16.71
C GLU A 113 -25.13 -1.25 -17.79
N ARG A 114 -25.51 -0.33 -18.68
CA ARG A 114 -26.30 -0.61 -19.88
C ARG A 114 -25.47 -0.21 -21.10
N GLU A 115 -25.76 -0.81 -22.25
CA GLU A 115 -25.19 -0.37 -23.52
C GLU A 115 -25.52 1.11 -23.75
N GLY A 116 -24.50 1.92 -24.06
CA GLY A 116 -24.61 3.39 -24.16
C GLY A 116 -24.33 4.18 -22.87
N HIS A 117 -24.30 3.52 -21.71
CA HIS A 117 -23.98 4.12 -20.41
C HIS A 117 -22.86 3.35 -19.70
N SER A 118 -21.68 3.36 -20.30
CA SER A 118 -20.46 2.78 -19.70
C SER A 118 -19.82 3.74 -18.70
N LEU A 119 -19.11 3.19 -17.70
CA LEU A 119 -18.34 3.95 -16.75
C LEU A 119 -17.33 4.86 -17.46
N ALA A 120 -17.31 6.11 -17.05
CA ALA A 120 -16.25 7.04 -17.42
C ALA A 120 -14.88 6.47 -17.02
N PRO A 121 -13.80 6.83 -17.74
CA PRO A 121 -12.45 6.48 -17.34
C PRO A 121 -12.16 6.89 -15.89
N ILE A 122 -11.54 5.99 -15.14
CA ILE A 122 -11.21 6.18 -13.74
C ILE A 122 -9.87 6.90 -13.65
N VAL A 123 -9.87 8.06 -13.00
CA VAL A 123 -8.66 8.85 -12.82
C VAL A 123 -8.10 8.62 -11.42
N LEU A 124 -6.92 8.01 -11.32
CA LEU A 124 -6.20 7.88 -10.06
C LEU A 124 -5.24 9.06 -9.88
N GLN A 125 -5.21 9.59 -8.66
CA GLN A 125 -4.30 10.64 -8.25
C GLN A 125 -3.05 10.05 -7.61
N ALA A 126 -1.90 10.64 -7.90
CA ALA A 126 -0.65 10.29 -7.25
C ALA A 126 -0.68 10.78 -5.81
N TRP A 127 -0.23 9.94 -4.89
CA TRP A 127 0.07 10.36 -3.54
C TRP A 127 1.48 10.97 -3.53
N MET A 128 1.56 12.27 -3.30
CA MET A 128 2.80 13.03 -3.20
C MET A 128 3.18 13.28 -1.73
N GLU A 129 4.48 13.21 -1.43
CA GLU A 129 5.11 13.75 -0.22
C GLU A 129 6.12 14.81 -0.67
N GLY A 130 5.71 16.07 -0.63
CA GLY A 130 6.48 17.18 -1.22
C GLY A 130 6.69 16.97 -2.73
N LEU A 131 7.95 16.88 -3.14
CA LEU A 131 8.35 16.69 -4.55
C LEU A 131 8.44 15.21 -4.97
N HIS A 132 8.30 14.27 -4.04
CA HIS A 132 8.46 12.84 -4.31
C HIS A 132 7.14 12.09 -4.23
N HIS A 133 7.03 10.95 -4.92
CA HIS A 133 5.90 10.04 -4.75
C HIS A 133 6.01 9.31 -3.42
N HIS A 134 4.91 9.28 -2.66
CA HIS A 134 4.80 8.44 -1.47
C HIS A 134 5.14 6.98 -1.82
N PRO A 135 5.79 6.20 -0.93
CA PRO A 135 6.08 4.79 -1.20
C PRO A 135 4.85 3.94 -1.59
N PHE A 136 3.65 4.33 -1.16
CA PHE A 136 2.37 3.72 -1.51
C PHE A 136 1.57 4.48 -2.58
N CYS A 137 2.24 5.30 -3.39
CA CYS A 137 1.61 6.01 -4.50
C CYS A 137 1.06 5.01 -5.53
N PRO A 138 -0.25 5.04 -5.86
CA PRO A 138 -0.85 4.12 -6.82
C PRO A 138 -0.32 4.35 -8.24
N VAL A 139 -0.16 5.63 -8.64
CA VAL A 139 0.30 6.02 -9.97
C VAL A 139 1.73 5.51 -10.23
N GLU A 140 2.64 5.76 -9.29
CA GLU A 140 4.03 5.36 -9.43
C GLU A 140 4.22 3.85 -9.34
N SER A 141 3.49 3.19 -8.43
CA SER A 141 3.51 1.73 -8.33
C SER A 141 3.00 1.06 -9.62
N LEU A 142 1.94 1.61 -10.21
CA LEU A 142 1.40 1.13 -11.48
C LEU A 142 2.37 1.39 -12.64
N ARG A 143 2.99 2.58 -12.71
CA ARG A 143 3.98 2.91 -13.74
C ARG A 143 5.16 1.94 -13.72
N ARG A 144 5.73 1.68 -12.54
CA ARG A 144 6.82 0.70 -12.37
C ARG A 144 6.39 -0.70 -12.79
N TYR A 145 5.20 -1.12 -12.40
CA TYR A 145 4.68 -2.43 -12.78
C TYR A 145 4.51 -2.56 -14.30
N VAL A 146 3.89 -1.57 -14.95
CA VAL A 146 3.70 -1.57 -16.40
C VAL A 146 5.04 -1.55 -17.12
N GLY A 147 5.98 -0.69 -16.71
CA GLY A 147 7.31 -0.62 -17.30
C GLY A 147 8.15 -1.90 -17.14
N SER A 148 8.00 -2.60 -16.01
CA SER A 148 8.69 -3.88 -15.75
C SER A 148 7.99 -5.10 -16.36
N THR A 149 6.78 -4.94 -16.88
CA THR A 149 6.01 -6.01 -17.54
C THR A 149 5.61 -5.63 -18.96
N SER A 150 6.33 -4.71 -19.60
CA SER A 150 6.04 -4.24 -20.97
C SER A 150 6.08 -5.42 -21.94
N ASP A 151 4.90 -5.91 -22.30
CA ASP A 151 4.69 -6.97 -23.28
C ASP A 151 3.67 -6.48 -24.31
N PRO A 152 4.08 -6.30 -25.57
CA PRO A 152 3.19 -5.83 -26.62
C PRO A 152 2.09 -6.84 -27.01
N GLN A 153 2.20 -8.12 -26.63
CA GLN A 153 1.24 -9.15 -27.04
C GLN A 153 -0.05 -9.16 -26.21
N HIS A 154 -0.07 -8.52 -25.04
CA HIS A 154 -1.17 -8.64 -24.11
C HIS A 154 -1.93 -7.33 -23.88
N THR A 155 -3.25 -7.41 -24.06
CA THR A 155 -4.15 -6.26 -23.92
C THR A 155 -4.50 -5.94 -22.46
N ARG A 156 -4.41 -6.91 -21.55
CA ARG A 156 -4.88 -6.78 -20.14
C ARG A 156 -3.89 -6.04 -19.25
N LEU A 157 -4.39 -5.21 -18.33
CA LEU A 157 -3.56 -4.42 -17.42
C LEU A 157 -2.71 -5.28 -16.48
N PHE A 158 -3.27 -6.33 -15.90
CA PHE A 158 -2.54 -7.21 -14.98
C PHE A 158 -2.23 -8.55 -15.63
N ILE A 159 -0.95 -8.84 -15.76
CA ILE A 159 -0.37 -10.09 -16.25
C ILE A 159 0.57 -10.70 -15.22
N TRP A 160 0.79 -12.01 -15.33
CA TRP A 160 1.73 -12.74 -14.50
C TRP A 160 3.16 -12.36 -14.87
N PRO A 161 3.98 -11.93 -13.90
CA PRO A 161 5.41 -11.69 -14.06
C PRO A 161 6.18 -12.73 -14.87
N ASP A 162 5.99 -14.01 -14.54
CA ASP A 162 6.88 -15.07 -15.01
C ASP A 162 6.41 -15.67 -16.34
N THR A 163 5.08 -15.68 -16.56
CA THR A 163 4.48 -16.32 -17.74
C THR A 163 3.93 -15.32 -18.74
N HIS A 164 3.88 -14.04 -18.38
CA HIS A 164 3.24 -12.95 -19.13
C HIS A 164 1.76 -13.14 -19.43
N LYS A 165 1.15 -14.25 -18.99
CA LYS A 165 -0.27 -14.53 -19.21
C LYS A 165 -1.15 -13.56 -18.42
N PRO A 166 -2.29 -13.11 -18.99
CA PRO A 166 -3.26 -12.30 -18.26
C PRO A 166 -3.71 -12.96 -16.95
N LEU A 167 -3.84 -12.16 -15.89
CA LEU A 167 -4.46 -12.63 -14.65
C LEU A 167 -5.95 -12.87 -14.89
N SER A 168 -6.45 -14.03 -14.47
CA SER A 168 -7.88 -14.30 -14.42
C SER A 168 -8.55 -13.56 -13.26
N ARG A 169 -9.87 -13.39 -13.31
CA ARG A 169 -10.66 -12.78 -12.22
C ARG A 169 -10.43 -13.49 -10.88
N ILE A 170 -10.33 -14.82 -10.89
CA ILE A 170 -10.08 -15.63 -9.69
C ILE A 170 -8.70 -15.31 -9.13
N HIS A 171 -7.67 -15.21 -9.98
CA HIS A 171 -6.33 -14.87 -9.56
C HIS A 171 -6.22 -13.45 -9.01
N ILE A 172 -6.90 -12.48 -9.62
CA ILE A 172 -7.00 -11.11 -9.07
C ILE A 172 -7.57 -11.16 -7.65
N SER A 173 -8.67 -11.88 -7.43
CA SER A 173 -9.25 -12.02 -6.10
C SER A 173 -8.29 -12.69 -5.12
N LYS A 174 -7.62 -13.78 -5.52
CA LYS A 174 -6.64 -14.49 -4.68
C LYS A 174 -5.47 -13.59 -4.28
N VAL A 175 -4.96 -12.79 -5.22
CA VAL A 175 -3.88 -11.84 -4.92
C VAL A 175 -4.32 -10.79 -3.91
N LEU A 176 -5.52 -10.21 -4.08
CA LEU A 176 -6.05 -9.23 -3.13
C LEU A 176 -6.26 -9.84 -1.74
N CYS A 177 -6.88 -11.02 -1.66
CA CYS A 177 -7.07 -11.76 -0.40
C CYS A 177 -5.73 -12.04 0.28
N GLY A 178 -4.71 -12.49 -0.48
CA GLY A 178 -3.39 -12.77 0.07
C GLY A 178 -2.65 -11.53 0.57
N VAL A 179 -2.88 -10.36 -0.01
CA VAL A 179 -2.33 -9.09 0.51
C VAL A 179 -3.05 -8.67 1.79
N THR A 180 -4.38 -8.81 1.85
CA THR A 180 -5.15 -8.49 3.06
C THR A 180 -4.79 -9.43 4.21
N GLU A 181 -4.73 -10.75 3.99
CA GLU A 181 -4.34 -11.73 5.01
C GLU A 181 -2.94 -11.46 5.56
N GLU A 182 -1.98 -11.09 4.71
CA GLU A 182 -0.63 -10.73 5.17
C GLU A 182 -0.60 -9.44 6.00
N ALA A 183 -1.51 -8.50 5.71
CA ALA A 183 -1.60 -7.24 6.43
C ALA A 183 -2.39 -7.37 7.75
N ASP A 184 -3.41 -8.23 7.78
CA ASP A 184 -4.30 -8.48 8.91
C ASP A 184 -4.66 -9.98 9.02
N PRO A 185 -3.77 -10.79 9.64
CA PRO A 185 -3.96 -12.24 9.71
C PRO A 185 -5.18 -12.64 10.54
N GLY A 186 -5.94 -13.64 10.07
CA GLY A 186 -7.08 -14.21 10.80
C GLY A 186 -8.41 -13.49 10.60
N HIS A 187 -8.44 -12.37 9.87
CA HIS A 187 -9.67 -11.73 9.40
C HIS A 187 -9.98 -12.24 8.00
N ALA A 188 -10.93 -13.17 7.87
CA ALA A 188 -11.25 -13.87 6.62
C ALA A 188 -11.46 -12.91 5.42
N PRO A 189 -10.46 -12.73 4.54
CA PRO A 189 -10.49 -11.62 3.61
C PRO A 189 -11.30 -12.04 2.40
N LYS A 190 -12.52 -11.49 2.26
CA LYS A 190 -13.27 -11.63 1.02
C LYS A 190 -12.73 -10.60 0.02
N GLY A 191 -12.53 -10.97 -1.24
CA GLY A 191 -12.05 -10.02 -2.27
C GLY A 191 -12.94 -8.77 -2.46
N HIS A 192 -14.15 -8.77 -1.91
CA HIS A 192 -15.04 -7.60 -1.82
C HIS A 192 -14.64 -6.58 -0.73
N GLU A 193 -13.83 -6.96 0.25
CA GLU A 193 -13.46 -6.09 1.37
C GLU A 193 -12.55 -4.95 0.95
N VAL A 194 -11.68 -5.17 -0.04
CA VAL A 194 -10.88 -4.08 -0.62
C VAL A 194 -11.78 -2.96 -1.12
N ARG A 195 -12.90 -3.31 -1.77
CA ARG A 195 -13.91 -2.34 -2.20
C ARG A 195 -14.67 -1.72 -1.02
N ALA A 196 -15.00 -2.51 0.01
CA ALA A 196 -15.66 -1.99 1.21
C ALA A 196 -14.77 -0.96 1.92
N MET A 197 -13.49 -1.28 2.15
CA MET A 197 -12.50 -0.37 2.72
C MET A 197 -12.33 0.90 1.87
N SER A 198 -12.27 0.75 0.54
CA SER A 198 -12.22 1.89 -0.39
C SER A 198 -13.44 2.80 -0.24
N ALA A 199 -14.64 2.20 -0.17
CA ALA A 199 -15.89 2.93 -0.02
C ALA A 199 -15.97 3.64 1.35
N THR A 200 -15.58 2.99 2.43
CA THR A 200 -15.50 3.59 3.77
C THR A 200 -14.54 4.77 3.78
N MET A 201 -13.34 4.61 3.20
CA MET A 201 -12.35 5.69 3.12
C MET A 201 -12.83 6.87 2.26
N ALA A 202 -13.54 6.59 1.16
CA ALA A 202 -14.14 7.64 0.34
C ALA A 202 -15.27 8.36 1.10
N PHE A 203 -16.13 7.62 1.79
CA PHE A 203 -17.19 8.18 2.64
C PHE A 203 -16.60 9.10 3.72
N LEU A 204 -15.63 8.62 4.51
CA LEU A 204 -14.98 9.42 5.56
C LEU A 204 -14.26 10.68 5.05
N ARG A 205 -13.81 10.67 3.79
CA ARG A 205 -13.17 11.86 3.19
C ARG A 205 -14.16 12.89 2.69
N HIS A 206 -15.37 12.47 2.31
CA HIS A 206 -16.39 13.35 1.71
C HIS A 206 -17.48 13.74 2.69
N PHE A 207 -17.69 12.97 3.75
CA PHE A 207 -18.66 13.23 4.81
C PHE A 207 -17.92 13.24 6.15
N SER A 208 -17.72 14.43 6.71
CA SER A 208 -17.47 14.55 8.14
C SER A 208 -18.79 14.28 8.85
N LEU A 209 -18.80 13.33 9.78
CA LEU A 209 -19.88 13.18 10.76
C LEU A 209 -19.61 14.23 11.83
N ASP A 210 -20.08 15.45 11.58
CA ASP A 210 -20.25 16.46 12.63
C ASP A 210 -21.49 16.14 13.47
#